data_AF-A0A6J6NFF3-F1
#
_entry.id   AF-A0A6J6NFF3-F1
#
_cell.length_a   1.000
_cell.length_b   1.000
_cell.length_c   1.000
_cell.angle_alpha   90.00
_cell.angle_beta   90.00
_cell.angle_gamma   90.00
#
_symmetry.space_group_name_H-M   'P 1'
#
loop_
_entity.id
_entity.type
_entity.pdbx_description
1 polymer ?
#
loop_
_entity_poly.entity_id
_entity_poly.type
_entity_poly.pdbx_seq_one_letter_code
_entity_poly.pdbx_strand_id
1 'polypeptide(L)'
;MTIARKEPWSGLQIRTALWVILVLLLGSIQYAGRASSGTPDRNALYLYSTAVGGAIAYGVILLAVLAIAGFRRDLLCLARPSTSWLRGLGLALLLLIGIYIAVALMDPFLHGGREQGLTPTGWQPEHAGAYAANFVVVAVIAPIVEELTYRGLGLTLLARLGVWPSIITIGCVFAFDHGLVQAFPELALFGAALAWLRLRVKSVVPGMALHGTFNAAALIVSVAF
;
A
#
# COMPACT_ATOMS: atom_id res chain seq x y z
N MET A 1 -27.99 11.36 -22.20
CA MET A 1 -28.28 11.85 -20.83
C MET A 1 -28.49 10.62 -19.95
N THR A 2 -27.40 10.11 -19.37
CA THR A 2 -27.42 8.85 -18.60
C THR A 2 -27.68 9.20 -17.15
N ILE A 3 -28.79 8.73 -16.59
CA ILE A 3 -29.12 8.88 -15.18
C ILE A 3 -28.04 8.14 -14.39
N ALA A 4 -27.10 8.88 -13.80
CA ALA A 4 -26.16 8.32 -12.85
C ALA A 4 -26.97 7.78 -11.66
N ARG A 5 -27.12 6.46 -11.56
CA ARG A 5 -27.72 5.82 -10.38
C ARG A 5 -26.87 6.20 -9.17
N LYS A 6 -27.35 7.17 -8.37
CA LYS A 6 -26.85 7.38 -7.03
C LYS A 6 -27.18 6.13 -6.23
N GLU A 7 -26.16 5.44 -5.76
CA GLU A 7 -26.33 4.26 -4.92
C GLU A 7 -27.08 4.67 -3.64
N PRO A 8 -28.09 3.90 -3.19
CA PRO A 8 -28.75 4.18 -1.92
C PRO A 8 -27.73 4.21 -0.78
N TRP A 9 -27.92 5.10 0.20
CA TRP A 9 -27.01 5.25 1.35
C TRP A 9 -26.71 3.93 2.07
N SER A 10 -27.66 2.99 2.07
CA SER A 10 -27.49 1.64 2.62
C SER A 10 -26.39 0.85 1.91
N GLY A 11 -26.24 0.98 0.59
CA GLY A 11 -25.18 0.31 -0.17
C GLY A 11 -23.79 0.81 0.22
N LEU A 12 -23.62 2.12 0.38
CA LEU A 12 -22.34 2.70 0.78
C LEU A 12 -21.94 2.27 2.20
N GLN A 13 -22.89 2.26 3.14
CA GLN A 13 -22.66 1.82 4.53
C GLN A 13 -22.22 0.35 4.60
N ILE A 14 -22.86 -0.53 3.82
CA ILE A 14 -22.47 -1.95 3.74
C ILE A 14 -21.05 -2.08 3.18
N ARG A 15 -20.73 -1.38 2.08
CA ARG A 15 -19.37 -1.40 1.50
C ARG A 15 -18.32 -0.89 2.49
N THR A 16 -18.63 0.18 3.24
CA THR A 16 -17.75 0.67 4.32
C THR A 16 -17.55 -0.38 5.39
N ALA A 17 -18.62 -1.03 5.87
CA ALA A 17 -18.51 -2.07 6.89
C ALA A 17 -17.66 -3.26 6.41
N LEU A 18 -17.90 -3.74 5.19
CA LEU A 18 -17.13 -4.82 4.59
C LEU A 18 -15.66 -4.46 4.40
N TRP A 19 -15.37 -3.24 3.95
CA TRP A 19 -13.99 -2.75 3.82
C TRP A 19 -13.30 -2.63 5.18
N VAL A 20 -13.97 -2.11 6.21
CA VAL A 20 -13.44 -2.05 7.59
C VAL A 20 -13.16 -3.44 8.12
N ILE A 21 -14.07 -4.40 7.93
CA ILE A 21 -13.86 -5.79 8.33
C ILE A 21 -12.63 -6.37 7.62
N LEU A 22 -12.51 -6.15 6.30
CA LEU A 22 -11.36 -6.63 5.52
C LEU A 22 -10.04 -6.12 6.10
N VAL A 23 -9.86 -4.81 6.26
CA VAL A 23 -8.59 -4.24 6.76
C VAL A 23 -8.32 -4.63 8.21
N LEU A 24 -9.35 -4.65 9.08
CA LEU A 24 -9.16 -5.12 10.45
C LEU A 24 -8.70 -6.58 10.51
N LEU A 25 -9.26 -7.45 9.67
CA LEU A 25 -8.81 -8.84 9.56
C LEU A 25 -7.37 -8.93 9.04
N LEU A 26 -7.01 -8.16 8.01
CA LEU A 26 -5.66 -8.17 7.44
C LEU A 26 -4.62 -7.78 8.49
N GLY A 27 -4.74 -6.61 9.12
CA GLY A 27 -3.78 -6.22 10.15
C GLY A 27 -3.80 -7.14 11.37
N SER A 28 -4.96 -7.66 11.78
CA SER A 28 -5.02 -8.63 12.90
C SER A 28 -4.26 -9.92 12.59
N ILE A 29 -4.36 -10.44 11.36
CA ILE A 29 -3.59 -11.60 10.90
C ILE A 29 -2.10 -11.29 10.92
N GLN A 30 -1.69 -10.11 10.49
CA GLN A 30 -0.28 -9.71 10.44
C GLN A 30 0.32 -9.59 11.85
N TYR A 31 -0.38 -8.95 12.79
CA TYR A 31 0.05 -8.88 14.19
C TYR A 31 0.02 -10.24 14.89
N ALA A 32 -0.98 -11.09 14.63
CA ALA A 32 -1.04 -12.44 15.18
C ALA A 32 0.12 -13.31 14.65
N GLY A 33 0.40 -13.23 13.36
CA GLY A 33 1.57 -13.84 12.73
C GLY A 33 2.84 -13.41 13.44
N ARG A 34 3.08 -12.10 13.54
CA ARG A 34 4.22 -11.50 14.25
C ARG A 34 4.35 -11.97 15.70
N ALA A 35 3.25 -12.04 16.45
CA ALA A 35 3.25 -12.49 17.84
C ALA A 35 3.60 -13.99 17.98
N SER A 36 3.24 -14.81 16.99
CA SER A 36 3.46 -16.25 16.99
C SER A 36 4.81 -16.69 16.42
N SER A 37 5.30 -16.02 15.37
CA SER A 37 6.50 -16.41 14.62
C SER A 37 7.68 -15.44 14.79
N GLY A 38 7.50 -14.31 15.48
CA GLY A 38 8.53 -13.29 15.63
C GLY A 38 8.73 -12.43 14.37
N THR A 39 9.91 -11.86 14.22
CA THR A 39 10.27 -11.00 13.06
C THR A 39 10.34 -11.81 11.76
N PRO A 40 9.99 -11.22 10.59
CA PRO A 40 10.18 -11.84 9.29
C PRO A 40 11.59 -12.35 9.10
N ASP A 41 11.70 -13.49 8.41
CA ASP A 41 12.99 -14.02 7.97
C ASP A 41 13.65 -13.00 7.03
N ARG A 42 14.88 -12.61 7.36
CA ARG A 42 15.67 -11.65 6.58
C ARG A 42 16.00 -12.14 5.17
N ASN A 43 15.95 -13.46 4.96
CA ASN A 43 16.20 -14.07 3.65
C ASN A 43 14.90 -14.49 2.95
N ALA A 44 13.72 -14.07 3.43
CA ALA A 44 12.44 -14.42 2.81
C ALA A 44 12.38 -14.05 1.32
N LEU A 45 13.04 -12.96 0.91
CA LEU A 45 13.10 -12.51 -0.48
C LEU A 45 13.88 -13.46 -1.41
N TYR A 46 14.67 -14.38 -0.86
CA TYR A 46 15.38 -15.43 -1.61
C TYR A 46 14.58 -16.72 -1.76
N LEU A 47 13.34 -16.78 -1.27
CA LEU A 47 12.49 -17.95 -1.36
C LEU A 47 11.35 -17.74 -2.37
N TYR A 48 11.17 -18.68 -3.30
CA TYR A 48 10.01 -18.69 -4.21
C TYR A 48 8.68 -18.83 -3.48
N SER A 49 8.66 -19.54 -2.35
CA SER A 49 7.46 -19.70 -1.51
C SER A 49 6.95 -18.36 -1.01
N THR A 50 7.85 -17.42 -0.69
CA THR A 50 7.48 -16.04 -0.30
C THR A 50 6.80 -15.32 -1.46
N ALA A 51 7.37 -15.38 -2.67
CA ALA A 51 6.79 -14.72 -3.84
C ALA A 51 5.42 -15.31 -4.19
N VAL A 52 5.29 -16.64 -4.22
CA VAL A 52 4.03 -17.34 -4.51
C VAL A 52 2.99 -17.05 -3.44
N GLY A 53 3.35 -17.15 -2.16
CA GLY A 53 2.46 -16.85 -1.04
C GLY A 53 1.98 -15.40 -1.07
N GLY A 54 2.88 -14.45 -1.30
CA GLY A 54 2.54 -13.03 -1.44
C GLY A 54 1.63 -12.78 -2.64
N ALA A 55 1.93 -13.33 -3.81
CA ALA A 55 1.08 -13.19 -5.00
C ALA A 55 -0.34 -13.74 -4.78
N ILE A 56 -0.47 -14.91 -4.12
CA ILE A 56 -1.77 -15.48 -3.76
C ILE A 56 -2.50 -14.57 -2.78
N ALA A 57 -1.85 -14.12 -1.72
CA ALA A 57 -2.45 -13.24 -0.71
C ALA A 57 -2.96 -11.94 -1.33
N TYR A 58 -2.14 -11.25 -2.12
CA TYR A 58 -2.56 -10.04 -2.84
C TYR A 58 -3.65 -10.33 -3.88
N GLY A 59 -3.65 -11.50 -4.53
CA GLY A 59 -4.73 -11.94 -5.41
C GLY A 59 -6.06 -12.05 -4.68
N VAL A 60 -6.07 -12.67 -3.49
CA VAL A 60 -7.28 -12.79 -2.65
C VAL A 60 -7.76 -11.41 -2.19
N ILE A 61 -6.86 -10.54 -1.74
CA ILE A 61 -7.19 -9.17 -1.33
C ILE A 61 -7.80 -8.40 -2.51
N LEU A 62 -7.19 -8.48 -3.69
CA LEU A 62 -7.69 -7.81 -4.88
C LEU A 62 -9.11 -8.29 -5.23
N LEU A 63 -9.36 -9.60 -5.22
CA LEU A 63 -10.70 -10.15 -5.47
C LEU A 63 -11.72 -9.64 -4.44
N ALA A 64 -11.36 -9.60 -3.16
CA ALA A 64 -12.22 -9.05 -2.11
C ALA A 64 -12.52 -7.56 -2.34
N VAL A 65 -11.50 -6.76 -2.66
CA VAL A 65 -11.66 -5.32 -2.97
C VAL A 65 -12.55 -5.11 -4.19
N LEU A 66 -12.36 -5.88 -5.26
CA LEU A 66 -13.17 -5.80 -6.48
C LEU A 66 -14.63 -6.22 -6.21
N ALA A 67 -14.84 -7.24 -5.38
CA ALA A 67 -16.17 -7.67 -4.94
C ALA A 67 -16.86 -6.58 -4.10
N ILE A 68 -16.16 -6.00 -3.11
CA ILE A 68 -16.68 -4.90 -2.28
C ILE A 68 -16.91 -3.65 -3.10
N ALA A 69 -16.11 -3.38 -4.14
CA ALA A 69 -16.33 -2.27 -5.06
C ALA A 69 -17.44 -2.56 -6.09
N GLY A 70 -17.83 -3.82 -6.29
CA GLY A 70 -18.70 -4.24 -7.39
C GLY A 70 -18.13 -3.85 -8.76
N PHE A 71 -16.81 -3.94 -8.93
CA PHE A 71 -16.06 -3.55 -10.13
C PHE A 71 -16.26 -2.08 -10.57
N ARG A 72 -16.77 -1.22 -9.69
CA ARG A 72 -16.99 0.19 -9.96
C ARG A 72 -15.67 0.97 -9.97
N ARG A 73 -15.23 1.35 -11.17
CA ARG A 73 -14.00 2.14 -11.38
C ARG A 73 -14.03 3.48 -10.67
N ASP A 74 -15.20 4.08 -10.49
CA ASP A 74 -15.36 5.34 -9.76
C ASP A 74 -15.08 5.18 -8.26
N LEU A 75 -15.51 4.08 -7.64
CA LEU A 75 -15.18 3.76 -6.25
C LEU A 75 -13.69 3.43 -6.07
N LEU A 76 -13.08 2.76 -7.05
CA LEU A 76 -11.65 2.43 -7.05
C LEU A 76 -10.76 3.62 -7.43
N CYS A 77 -11.36 4.72 -7.91
CA CYS A 77 -10.63 5.86 -8.46
C CYS A 77 -9.63 5.47 -9.55
N LEU A 78 -9.95 4.42 -10.31
CA LEU A 78 -9.16 3.93 -11.42
C LEU A 78 -9.50 4.76 -12.67
N ALA A 79 -8.94 5.96 -12.71
CA ALA A 79 -9.20 6.96 -13.73
C ALA A 79 -7.91 7.67 -14.16
N ARG A 80 -7.97 8.40 -15.27
CA ARG A 80 -6.90 9.33 -15.65
C ARG A 80 -6.83 10.49 -14.63
N PRO A 81 -5.64 11.02 -14.31
CA PRO A 81 -5.52 12.19 -13.43
C PRO A 81 -6.39 13.36 -13.92
N SER A 82 -7.15 14.00 -13.04
CA SER A 82 -8.10 15.05 -13.42
C SER A 82 -7.46 16.40 -13.73
N THR A 83 -6.18 16.58 -13.39
CA THR A 83 -5.41 17.80 -13.65
C THR A 83 -4.58 17.65 -14.93
N SER A 84 -3.51 16.85 -14.86
CA SER A 84 -2.71 16.37 -15.98
C SER A 84 -1.74 15.28 -15.50
N TRP A 85 -1.22 14.47 -16.42
CA TRP A 85 -0.18 13.48 -16.09
C TRP A 85 1.09 14.13 -15.56
N LEU A 86 1.53 15.23 -16.19
CA LEU A 86 2.75 15.95 -15.78
C LEU A 86 2.65 16.45 -14.34
N ARG A 87 1.51 17.05 -13.96
CA ARG A 87 1.29 17.53 -12.59
C ARG A 87 1.20 16.37 -11.61
N GLY A 88 0.54 15.28 -11.99
CA GLY A 88 0.45 14.07 -11.16
C GLY A 88 1.82 13.45 -10.88
N LEU A 89 2.66 13.31 -11.92
CA LEU A 89 4.02 12.82 -11.79
C LEU A 89 4.92 13.79 -11.02
N GLY A 90 4.80 15.10 -11.25
CA GLY A 90 5.57 16.11 -10.51
C GLY A 90 5.26 16.10 -9.01
N LEU A 91 3.97 15.99 -8.63
CA LEU A 91 3.58 15.83 -7.23
C LEU A 91 4.04 14.48 -6.66
N ALA A 92 3.96 13.41 -7.44
CA ALA A 92 4.43 12.09 -7.02
C ALA A 92 5.94 12.08 -6.74
N LEU A 93 6.75 12.69 -7.61
CA LEU A 93 8.19 12.84 -7.42
C LEU A 93 8.52 13.69 -6.19
N LEU A 94 7.84 14.83 -6.02
CA LEU A 94 8.02 15.68 -4.84
C LEU A 94 7.71 14.93 -3.54
N LEU A 95 6.62 14.16 -3.51
CA LEU A 95 6.28 13.33 -2.36
C LEU A 95 7.27 12.20 -2.15
N LEU A 96 7.75 11.54 -3.20
CA LEU A 96 8.76 10.49 -3.10
C LEU A 96 10.03 11.01 -2.42
N ILE A 97 10.51 12.18 -2.83
CA ILE A 97 11.68 12.85 -2.20
C ILE A 97 11.37 13.18 -0.74
N GLY A 98 10.23 13.81 -0.46
CA GLY A 98 9.83 14.17 0.90
C GLY A 98 9.69 12.96 1.83
N ILE A 99 9.16 11.85 1.32
CA ILE A 99 9.05 10.57 2.03
C ILE A 99 10.44 10.03 2.36
N TYR A 100 11.37 9.97 1.40
CA TYR A 100 12.73 9.50 1.68
C TYR A 100 13.44 10.35 2.72
N ILE A 101 13.29 11.66 2.66
CA ILE A 101 13.84 12.57 3.68
C ILE A 101 13.21 12.27 5.05
N ALA A 102 11.89 12.14 5.12
CA ALA A 102 11.20 11.85 6.38
C ALA A 102 11.64 10.51 6.98
N VAL A 103 11.68 9.44 6.17
CA VAL A 103 12.16 8.12 6.60
C VAL A 103 13.61 8.19 7.08
N ALA A 104 14.50 8.86 6.34
CA ALA A 104 15.90 9.01 6.75
C ALA A 104 16.08 9.76 8.09
N LEU A 105 15.16 10.67 8.43
CA LEU A 105 15.16 11.37 9.72
C LEU A 105 14.52 10.54 10.85
N MET A 106 13.59 9.65 10.54
CA MET A 106 12.82 8.85 11.51
C MET A 106 13.50 7.52 11.86
N ASP A 107 14.06 6.83 10.87
CA ASP A 107 14.62 5.48 11.01
C ASP A 107 15.73 5.34 12.08
N PRO A 108 16.61 6.35 12.32
CA PRO A 108 17.59 6.26 13.42
C PRO A 108 16.98 6.12 14.82
N PHE A 109 15.72 6.52 15.00
CA PHE A 109 15.01 6.44 16.27
C PHE A 109 14.04 5.27 16.31
N LEU A 110 13.37 5.02 15.18
CA LEU A 110 12.30 4.03 15.08
C LEU A 110 12.83 2.65 14.72
N HIS A 111 13.84 2.58 13.85
CA HIS A 111 14.39 1.35 13.29
C HIS A 111 13.38 0.56 12.43
N GLY A 112 12.44 1.26 11.77
CA GLY A 112 11.38 0.67 10.97
C GLY A 112 11.91 -0.16 9.80
N GLY A 113 12.96 0.30 9.12
CA GLY A 113 13.57 -0.43 8.01
C GLY A 113 14.15 -1.79 8.43
N ARG A 114 14.69 -1.89 9.66
CA ARG A 114 15.17 -3.18 10.20
C ARG A 114 14.01 -4.12 10.52
N GLU A 115 12.91 -3.58 11.03
CA GLU A 115 11.73 -4.35 11.41
C GLU A 115 11.03 -4.98 10.20
N GLN A 116 11.02 -4.23 9.08
CA GLN A 116 10.37 -4.61 7.84
C GLN A 116 11.06 -5.80 7.14
N GLY A 117 12.32 -6.08 7.46
CA GLY A 117 13.02 -7.28 6.98
C GLY A 117 13.30 -7.29 5.47
N LEU A 118 13.25 -6.13 4.81
CA LEU A 118 13.56 -5.98 3.38
C LEU A 118 15.07 -5.91 3.09
N THR A 119 15.90 -6.05 4.12
CA THR A 119 17.36 -6.02 4.07
C THR A 119 17.93 -7.44 4.23
N PRO A 120 18.12 -8.17 3.12
CA PRO A 120 18.82 -9.45 3.16
C PRO A 120 20.28 -9.25 3.61
N THR A 121 20.95 -10.36 3.93
CA THR A 121 22.35 -10.36 4.42
C THR A 121 23.41 -9.98 3.38
N GLY A 122 22.99 -9.51 2.21
CA GLY A 122 23.80 -9.23 1.03
C GLY A 122 23.24 -9.90 -0.22
N TRP A 123 23.77 -9.55 -1.39
CA TRP A 123 23.39 -10.14 -2.68
C TRP A 123 23.83 -11.62 -2.81
N GLN A 124 22.91 -12.49 -3.25
CA GLN A 124 23.16 -13.91 -3.49
C GLN A 124 22.75 -14.29 -4.93
N PRO A 125 23.71 -14.36 -5.89
CA PRO A 125 23.42 -14.63 -7.30
C PRO A 125 22.63 -15.91 -7.55
N GLU A 126 22.87 -16.96 -6.77
CA GLU A 126 22.20 -18.26 -6.84
C GLU A 126 20.69 -18.17 -6.59
N HIS A 127 20.22 -17.13 -5.88
CA HIS A 127 18.82 -16.89 -5.58
C HIS A 127 18.20 -15.75 -6.43
N ALA A 128 18.91 -15.25 -7.45
CA ALA A 128 18.48 -14.11 -8.25
C ALA A 128 17.08 -14.27 -8.86
N GLY A 129 16.70 -15.48 -9.26
CA GLY A 129 15.36 -15.77 -9.79
C GLY A 129 14.26 -15.60 -8.75
N ALA A 130 14.47 -16.11 -7.53
CA ALA A 130 13.51 -15.94 -6.43
C ALA A 130 13.44 -14.47 -5.98
N TYR A 131 14.58 -13.79 -5.94
CA TYR A 131 14.64 -12.36 -5.64
C TYR A 131 13.87 -11.53 -6.68
N ALA A 132 14.06 -11.80 -7.97
CA ALA A 132 13.32 -11.14 -9.05
C ALA A 132 11.81 -11.40 -8.97
N ALA A 133 11.39 -12.61 -8.60
CA ALA A 133 9.98 -12.93 -8.38
C ALA A 133 9.38 -12.12 -7.22
N ASN A 134 10.08 -12.06 -6.08
CA ASN A 134 9.67 -11.23 -4.94
C ASN A 134 9.68 -9.74 -5.30
N PHE A 135 10.63 -9.28 -6.12
CA PHE A 135 10.67 -7.90 -6.61
C PHE A 135 9.38 -7.53 -7.37
N VAL A 136 8.91 -8.39 -8.27
CA VAL A 136 7.63 -8.17 -8.97
C VAL A 136 6.46 -8.11 -7.99
N VAL A 137 6.43 -9.00 -7.01
CA VAL A 137 5.35 -9.01 -6.00
C VAL A 137 5.36 -7.71 -5.19
N VAL A 138 6.50 -7.31 -4.65
CA VAL A 138 6.62 -6.19 -3.70
C VAL A 138 6.62 -4.82 -4.39
N ALA A 139 7.22 -4.70 -5.59
CA ALA A 139 7.35 -3.42 -6.30
C ALA A 139 6.26 -3.19 -7.37
N VAL A 140 5.46 -4.21 -7.71
CA VAL A 140 4.40 -4.07 -8.73
C VAL A 140 3.05 -4.51 -8.19
N ILE A 141 2.91 -5.78 -7.79
CA ILE A 141 1.61 -6.36 -7.41
C ILE A 141 1.08 -5.68 -6.14
N ALA A 142 1.90 -5.61 -5.09
CA ALA A 142 1.56 -5.02 -3.81
C ALA A 142 1.10 -3.55 -3.96
N PRO A 143 1.87 -2.63 -4.59
CA PRO A 143 1.43 -1.25 -4.83
C PRO A 143 0.09 -1.14 -5.56
N ILE A 144 -0.17 -1.99 -6.55
CA ILE A 144 -1.45 -1.96 -7.28
C ILE A 144 -2.59 -2.34 -6.35
N VAL A 145 -2.48 -3.47 -5.64
CA VAL A 145 -3.55 -3.96 -4.77
C VAL A 145 -3.77 -3.00 -3.62
N GLU A 146 -2.70 -2.56 -2.95
CA GLU A 146 -2.79 -1.68 -1.78
C GLU A 146 -3.33 -0.29 -2.14
N GLU A 147 -2.91 0.31 -3.25
CA GLU A 147 -3.49 1.59 -3.68
C GLU A 147 -4.99 1.47 -3.98
N LEU A 148 -5.43 0.34 -4.57
CA LEU A 148 -6.85 0.07 -4.78
C LEU A 148 -7.61 -0.14 -3.46
N THR A 149 -7.03 -0.88 -2.51
CA THR A 149 -7.62 -1.15 -1.19
C THR A 149 -7.80 0.16 -0.42
N TYR A 150 -6.74 0.94 -0.27
CA TYR A 150 -6.72 2.06 0.67
C TYR A 150 -7.08 3.40 0.03
N ARG A 151 -6.49 3.76 -1.12
CA ARG A 151 -6.62 5.09 -1.75
C ARG A 151 -7.77 5.12 -2.76
N GLY A 152 -8.03 4.00 -3.42
CA GLY A 152 -9.19 3.77 -4.25
C GLY A 152 -10.43 3.62 -3.38
N LEU A 153 -10.68 2.40 -2.93
CA LEU A 153 -11.90 2.04 -2.22
C LEU A 153 -12.01 2.72 -0.86
N GLY A 154 -11.05 2.49 0.04
CA GLY A 154 -11.10 2.99 1.43
C GLY A 154 -11.31 4.50 1.52
N LEU A 155 -10.44 5.28 0.90
CA LEU A 155 -10.49 6.74 0.92
C LEU A 155 -11.76 7.30 0.26
N THR A 156 -12.32 6.60 -0.73
CA THR A 156 -13.62 6.97 -1.31
C THR A 156 -14.76 6.72 -0.34
N LEU A 157 -14.77 5.55 0.33
CA LEU A 157 -15.79 5.18 1.33
C LEU A 157 -15.74 6.08 2.56
N LEU A 158 -14.54 6.53 2.95
CA LEU A 158 -14.32 7.37 4.13
C LEU A 158 -14.48 8.87 3.85
N ALA A 159 -14.66 9.31 2.60
CA ALA A 159 -14.71 10.73 2.23
C ALA A 159 -15.71 11.58 3.04
N ARG A 160 -16.77 10.95 3.57
CA ARG A 160 -17.75 11.58 4.47
C ARG A 160 -17.18 12.09 5.80
N LEU A 161 -16.02 11.59 6.23
CA LEU A 161 -15.33 12.04 7.44
C LEU A 161 -14.62 13.39 7.23
N GLY A 162 -14.58 13.90 6.01
CA GLY A 162 -13.80 15.08 5.64
C GLY A 162 -12.37 14.73 5.22
N VAL A 163 -11.66 15.71 4.66
CA VAL A 163 -10.35 15.50 4.01
C VAL A 163 -9.30 14.96 4.98
N TRP A 164 -9.03 15.68 6.07
CA TRP A 164 -7.94 15.33 6.99
C TRP A 164 -8.22 14.06 7.80
N PRO A 165 -9.42 13.86 8.39
CA PRO A 165 -9.71 12.61 9.07
C PRO A 165 -9.58 11.39 8.14
N SER A 166 -10.04 11.49 6.89
CA SER A 166 -9.88 10.39 5.93
C SER A 166 -8.42 10.11 5.59
N ILE A 167 -7.59 11.14 5.38
CA ILE A 167 -6.16 10.97 5.12
C ILE A 167 -5.47 10.27 6.30
N ILE A 168 -5.71 10.76 7.52
CA ILE A 168 -5.09 10.21 8.73
C ILE A 168 -5.54 8.78 8.96
N THR A 169 -6.84 8.48 8.87
CA THR A 169 -7.36 7.12 9.02
C THR A 169 -6.76 6.18 7.99
N ILE A 170 -6.67 6.59 6.71
CA ILE A 170 -6.07 5.76 5.67
C ILE A 170 -4.59 5.51 5.90
N GLY A 171 -3.84 6.53 6.36
CA GLY A 171 -2.43 6.36 6.76
C GLY A 171 -2.29 5.33 7.88
N CYS A 172 -3.05 5.48 8.97
CA CYS A 172 -2.97 4.58 10.11
C CYS A 172 -3.43 3.16 9.79
N VAL A 173 -4.49 2.98 9.00
CA VAL A 173 -4.97 1.65 8.58
C VAL A 173 -3.93 0.98 7.68
N PHE A 174 -3.32 1.71 6.75
CA PHE A 174 -2.23 1.20 5.94
C PHE A 174 -1.06 0.72 6.80
N ALA A 175 -0.63 1.51 7.79
CA ALA A 175 0.44 1.12 8.71
C ALA A 175 0.08 -0.10 9.57
N PHE A 176 -1.16 -0.14 10.06
CA PHE A 176 -1.68 -1.26 10.85
C PHE A 176 -1.63 -2.58 10.07
N ASP A 177 -2.01 -2.56 8.79
CA ASP A 177 -2.04 -3.75 7.94
C ASP A 177 -0.64 -4.30 7.59
N HIS A 178 0.44 -3.62 7.99
CA HIS A 178 1.79 -4.17 7.87
C HIS A 178 2.21 -5.02 9.08
N GLY A 179 1.54 -4.90 10.24
CA GLY A 179 1.89 -5.66 11.44
C GLY A 179 3.25 -5.29 12.05
N LEU A 180 3.75 -4.10 11.76
CA LEU A 180 5.06 -3.59 12.17
C LEU A 180 4.87 -2.48 13.20
N VAL A 181 5.46 -2.63 14.38
CA VAL A 181 5.28 -1.67 15.49
C VAL A 181 6.22 -0.49 15.35
N GLN A 182 7.48 -0.75 15.04
CA GLN A 182 8.54 0.25 14.87
C GLN A 182 8.34 1.03 13.57
N ALA A 183 8.03 0.34 12.47
CA ALA A 183 7.79 0.99 11.18
C ALA A 183 6.43 1.70 11.10
N PHE A 184 5.55 1.56 12.10
CA PHE A 184 4.19 2.12 12.07
C PHE A 184 4.17 3.63 11.74
N PRO A 185 4.97 4.50 12.38
CA PRO A 185 4.90 5.94 12.10
C PRO A 185 5.35 6.29 10.67
N GLU A 186 6.37 5.60 10.16
CA GLU A 186 6.90 5.78 8.80
C GLU A 186 5.86 5.36 7.76
N LEU A 187 5.25 4.18 7.95
CA LEU A 187 4.20 3.66 7.08
C LEU A 187 2.93 4.52 7.15
N ALA A 188 2.59 5.05 8.32
CA ALA A 188 1.41 5.91 8.48
C ALA A 188 1.60 7.23 7.72
N LEU A 189 2.78 7.82 7.81
CA LEU A 189 3.17 8.99 7.03
C LEU A 189 3.13 8.70 5.52
N PHE A 190 3.70 7.57 5.10
CA PHE A 190 3.70 7.13 3.70
C PHE A 190 2.28 6.97 3.14
N GLY A 191 1.43 6.23 3.85
CA GLY A 191 0.04 6.00 3.48
C GLY A 191 -0.78 7.30 3.43
N ALA A 192 -0.55 8.22 4.37
CA ALA A 192 -1.18 9.53 4.40
C ALA A 192 -0.74 10.42 3.22
N ALA A 193 0.55 10.40 2.86
CA ALA A 193 1.08 11.13 1.71
C ALA A 193 0.45 10.65 0.39
N LEU A 194 0.28 9.34 0.22
CA LEU A 194 -0.37 8.76 -0.95
C LEU A 194 -1.89 9.04 -0.97
N ALA A 195 -2.56 9.03 0.19
CA ALA A 195 -3.94 9.49 0.30
C ALA A 195 -4.10 10.95 -0.12
N TRP A 196 -3.20 11.83 0.33
CA TRP A 196 -3.18 13.23 -0.09
C TRP A 196 -2.97 13.35 -1.60
N LEU A 197 -2.00 12.62 -2.18
CA LEU A 197 -1.74 12.62 -3.62
C LEU A 197 -3.00 12.25 -4.40
N ARG A 198 -3.66 11.14 -4.00
CA ARG A 198 -4.90 10.69 -4.63
C ARG A 198 -5.97 11.77 -4.61
N LEU A 199 -6.14 12.51 -3.51
CA LEU A 199 -7.12 13.60 -3.45
C LEU A 199 -6.77 14.79 -4.35
N ARG A 200 -5.48 15.07 -4.58
CA ARG A 200 -5.03 16.14 -5.47
C ARG A 200 -5.22 15.82 -6.95
N VAL A 201 -5.04 14.55 -7.32
CA VAL A 201 -5.02 14.13 -8.74
C VAL A 201 -6.25 13.30 -9.15
N LYS A 202 -7.08 12.89 -8.18
CA LYS A 202 -8.29 12.07 -8.36
C LYS A 202 -8.04 10.81 -9.18
N SER A 203 -6.91 10.17 -8.93
CA SER A 203 -6.48 8.92 -9.55
C SER A 203 -5.54 8.17 -8.60
N VAL A 204 -5.66 6.85 -8.56
CA VAL A 204 -4.69 5.98 -7.86
C VAL A 204 -3.41 5.73 -8.66
N VAL A 205 -3.42 5.98 -9.98
CA VAL A 205 -2.30 5.56 -10.86
C VAL A 205 -0.98 6.28 -10.54
N PRO A 206 -0.95 7.60 -10.30
CA PRO A 206 0.28 8.26 -9.86
C PRO A 206 0.79 7.73 -8.50
N GLY A 207 -0.14 7.36 -7.60
CA GLY A 207 0.20 6.75 -6.31
C GLY A 207 0.80 5.35 -6.47
N MET A 208 0.25 4.52 -7.36
CA MET A 208 0.81 3.20 -7.70
C MET A 208 2.23 3.30 -8.22
N ALA A 209 2.48 4.26 -9.12
CA ALA A 209 3.81 4.49 -9.67
C ALA A 209 4.80 4.96 -8.59
N LEU A 210 4.41 5.92 -7.75
CA LEU A 210 5.22 6.36 -6.61
C LEU A 210 5.56 5.19 -5.69
N HIS A 211 4.53 4.46 -5.25
CA HIS A 211 4.66 3.38 -4.29
C HIS A 211 5.52 2.23 -4.84
N GLY A 212 5.28 1.81 -6.08
CA GLY A 212 6.12 0.81 -6.73
C GLY A 212 7.58 1.28 -6.89
N THR A 213 7.79 2.56 -7.19
CA THR A 213 9.15 3.14 -7.27
C THR A 213 9.85 3.13 -5.91
N PHE A 214 9.13 3.50 -4.85
CA PHE A 214 9.65 3.48 -3.48
C PHE A 214 10.09 2.07 -3.07
N ASN A 215 9.23 1.07 -3.32
CA ASN A 215 9.51 -0.33 -3.02
C ASN A 215 10.66 -0.88 -3.87
N ALA A 216 10.67 -0.59 -5.18
CA ALA A 216 11.74 -0.99 -6.10
C ALA A 216 13.09 -0.44 -5.63
N ALA A 217 13.17 0.84 -5.30
CA ALA A 217 14.40 1.45 -4.83
C ALA A 217 14.86 0.87 -3.48
N ALA A 218 13.93 0.62 -2.55
CA ALA A 218 14.26 -0.05 -1.28
C ALA A 218 14.88 -1.44 -1.50
N LEU A 219 14.30 -2.24 -2.41
CA LEU A 219 14.82 -3.57 -2.77
C LEU A 219 16.19 -3.47 -3.46
N ILE A 220 16.35 -2.59 -4.45
CA ILE A 220 17.63 -2.42 -5.15
C ILE A 220 18.74 -2.01 -4.17
N VAL A 221 18.47 -1.03 -3.30
CA VAL A 221 19.45 -0.56 -2.31
C VAL A 221 19.78 -1.66 -1.31
N SER A 222 18.84 -2.53 -0.96
CA SER A 222 19.03 -3.55 0.08
C SER A 222 19.99 -4.68 -0.31
N VAL A 223 20.39 -4.76 -1.58
CA VAL A 223 21.38 -5.74 -2.10
C VAL A 223 22.56 -5.07 -2.81
N ALA A 224 22.60 -3.74 -2.85
CA ALA A 224 23.65 -2.99 -3.55
C ALA A 224 24.97 -2.88 -2.76
N PHE A 225 24.94 -3.16 -1.45
CA PHE A 225 26.05 -3.03 -0.51
C PHE A 225 26.04 -4.21 0.47
#